data_AF-A0A9P5PH79-F1
#
_entry.id   AF-A0A9P5PH79-F1
#
_cell.length_a   1.000
_cell.length_b   1.000
_cell.length_c   1.000
_cell.angle_alpha   90.00
_cell.angle_beta   90.00
_cell.angle_gamma   90.00
#
_symmetry.space_group_name_H-M   'P 1'
#
loop_
_entity.id
_entity.type
_entity.pdbx_description
1 polymer ?
#
loop_
_entity_poly.entity_id
_entity_poly.type
_entity_poly.pdbx_seq_one_letter_code
_entity_poly.pdbx_strand_id
1 'polypeptide(L)'
;YFPSRNVVCGLCCEHGDSVNCSVTDYNAIKAIKTTLDGGEVHVGKDATVLAIGSLSDPDNYIPIPVLLSSSCKAEDANQLAHWLNLFLKVWRSHPNGKKLHGPTTVLASDGESTFRLQNCYE
;
A
#
# COMPACT_ATOMS: atom_id res chain seq x y z
N TYR A 1 9.43 1.13 13.68
CA TYR A 1 8.87 0.28 14.74
C TYR A 1 7.51 0.83 15.11
N PHE A 2 6.48 -0.01 15.17
CA PHE A 2 5.12 0.37 15.56
C PHE A 2 4.81 -0.21 16.94
N PRO A 3 4.92 0.59 18.03
CA PRO A 3 4.94 0.06 19.39
C PRO A 3 3.67 -0.68 19.79
N SER A 4 2.50 -0.21 19.35
CA SER A 4 1.21 -0.79 19.75
C SER A 4 0.97 -2.21 19.20
N ARG A 5 1.67 -2.61 18.14
CA ARG A 5 1.62 -3.98 17.59
C ARG A 5 2.93 -4.74 17.77
N ASN A 6 3.96 -4.08 18.31
CA ASN A 6 5.29 -4.63 18.49
C ASN A 6 5.87 -5.21 17.18
N VAL A 7 5.78 -4.44 16.07
CA VAL A 7 6.26 -4.85 14.74
C VAL A 7 7.24 -3.84 14.15
N VAL A 8 8.20 -4.32 13.36
CA VAL A 8 8.98 -3.49 12.44
C VAL A 8 8.10 -3.09 11.26
N CYS A 9 8.26 -1.85 10.80
CA CYS A 9 7.57 -1.31 9.63
C CYS A 9 8.59 -0.61 8.74
N GLY A 10 8.24 -0.42 7.46
CA GLY A 10 9.10 0.24 6.48
C GLY A 10 9.99 -0.72 5.69
N LEU A 11 9.80 -2.04 5.82
CA LEU A 11 10.29 -2.99 4.83
C LEU A 11 9.46 -2.87 3.55
N CYS A 12 10.08 -3.06 2.39
CA CYS A 12 9.37 -3.01 1.13
C CYS A 12 8.38 -4.18 0.99
N CYS A 13 7.21 -3.94 0.39
CA CYS A 13 6.16 -4.95 0.24
C CYS A 13 6.57 -6.05 -0.74
N GLU A 14 7.43 -5.74 -1.72
CA GLU A 14 7.84 -6.68 -2.76
C GLU A 14 8.67 -7.85 -2.21
N HIS A 15 9.33 -7.66 -1.06
CA HIS A 15 10.20 -8.68 -0.44
C HIS A 15 9.83 -8.97 1.02
N GLY A 16 9.02 -8.11 1.66
CA GLY A 16 8.72 -8.15 3.08
C GLY A 16 7.91 -9.38 3.53
N ASP A 17 7.15 -10.01 2.63
CA ASP A 17 6.34 -11.20 2.95
C ASP A 17 7.16 -12.39 3.44
N SER A 18 8.46 -12.43 3.12
CA SER A 18 9.39 -13.47 3.56
C SER A 18 9.89 -13.29 5.00
N VAL A 19 9.63 -12.14 5.63
CA VAL A 19 10.20 -11.77 6.94
C VAL A 19 9.13 -11.59 8.00
N ASN A 20 9.28 -12.33 9.11
CA ASN A 20 8.48 -12.06 10.30
C ASN A 20 8.91 -10.74 10.94
N CYS A 21 8.08 -9.71 10.78
CA CYS A 21 8.34 -8.37 11.31
C CYS A 21 8.03 -8.23 12.81
N SER A 22 7.57 -9.28 13.50
CA SER A 22 7.21 -9.22 14.92
C SER A 22 8.45 -9.14 15.82
N VAL A 23 8.45 -8.19 16.74
CA VAL A 23 9.57 -7.93 17.66
C VAL A 23 9.34 -8.67 18.97
N THR A 24 9.49 -9.99 18.99
CA THR A 24 9.27 -10.80 20.20
C THR A 24 10.41 -10.68 21.20
N ASP A 25 11.64 -10.57 20.70
CA ASP A 25 12.87 -10.51 21.47
C ASP A 25 14.01 -9.90 20.62
N TYR A 26 15.20 -9.83 21.21
CA TYR A 26 16.39 -9.30 20.54
C TYR A 26 16.87 -10.15 19.35
N ASN A 27 16.65 -11.47 19.37
CA ASN A 27 17.03 -12.34 18.26
C ASN A 27 16.12 -12.12 17.04
N ALA A 28 14.83 -11.84 17.25
CA ALA A 28 13.92 -11.44 16.18
C ALA A 28 14.42 -10.18 15.46
N ILE A 29 14.89 -9.17 16.21
CA ILE A 29 15.49 -7.96 15.64
C ILE A 29 16.77 -8.28 14.85
N LYS A 30 17.64 -9.14 15.41
CA LYS A 30 18.86 -9.58 14.71
C LYS A 30 18.55 -10.31 13.40
N ALA A 31 17.54 -11.17 13.37
CA ALA A 31 17.14 -11.88 12.17
C ALA A 31 16.69 -10.91 11.06
N ILE A 32 15.84 -9.94 11.40
CA ILE A 32 15.42 -8.88 10.46
C ILE A 32 16.62 -8.05 9.97
N LYS A 33 17.58 -7.76 10.85
CA LYS A 33 18.81 -7.07 10.46
C LYS A 33 19.63 -7.92 9.49
N THR A 34 19.79 -9.22 9.74
CA THR A 34 20.55 -10.11 8.85
C THR A 34 19.93 -10.20 7.46
N THR A 35 18.59 -10.26 7.36
CA THR A 35 17.89 -10.28 6.06
C THR A 35 18.05 -8.96 5.31
N LEU A 36 18.08 -7.82 6.03
CA LEU A 36 18.36 -6.50 5.46
C LEU A 36 19.80 -6.39 4.96
N ASP A 37 20.77 -6.76 5.80
CA ASP A 37 22.21 -6.69 5.46
C ASP A 37 22.56 -7.64 4.30
N GLY A 38 21.85 -8.77 4.20
CA GLY A 38 21.98 -9.75 3.11
C GLY A 38 21.27 -9.35 1.81
N GLY A 39 20.44 -8.30 1.82
CA GLY A 39 19.67 -7.86 0.65
C GLY A 39 18.48 -8.77 0.29
N GLU A 40 18.05 -9.64 1.18
CA GLU A 40 16.86 -10.48 0.98
C GLU A 40 15.58 -9.64 1.09
N VAL A 41 15.62 -8.62 1.94
CA VAL A 41 14.60 -7.58 2.06
C VAL A 41 15.24 -6.20 1.99
N HIS A 42 14.45 -5.21 1.58
CA HIS A 42 14.92 -3.84 1.45
C HIS A 42 14.13 -2.90 2.35
N VAL A 43 14.78 -1.80 2.72
CA VAL A 43 14.07 -0.64 3.28
C VAL A 43 13.26 0.02 2.15
N GLY A 44 12.01 0.35 2.44
CA GLY A 44 11.16 1.11 1.54
C GLY A 44 11.78 2.48 1.24
N LYS A 45 11.84 2.83 -0.04
CA LYS A 45 12.36 4.11 -0.54
C LYS A 45 11.25 5.11 -0.83
N ASP A 46 10.09 4.60 -1.23
CA ASP A 46 8.85 5.30 -1.45
C ASP A 46 7.68 4.42 -0.98
N ALA A 47 6.46 4.86 -1.24
CA ALA A 47 5.27 4.11 -0.88
C ALA A 47 4.13 4.37 -1.87
N THR A 48 3.41 3.30 -2.19
CA THR A 48 2.13 3.37 -2.89
C THR A 48 1.05 3.71 -1.88
N VAL A 49 0.34 4.80 -2.14
CA VAL A 49 -0.74 5.32 -1.31
C VAL A 49 -2.03 5.28 -2.10
N LEU A 50 -3.04 4.59 -1.59
CA LEU A 50 -4.41 4.71 -2.11
C LEU A 50 -5.19 5.61 -1.16
N ALA A 51 -5.80 6.65 -1.73
CA ALA A 51 -6.64 7.59 -1.01
C ALA A 51 -8.02 7.68 -1.64
N ILE A 52 -9.02 7.98 -0.83
CA ILE A 52 -10.40 8.20 -1.25
C ILE A 52 -10.75 9.65 -0.98
N GLY A 53 -11.27 10.35 -1.99
CA GLY A 53 -11.83 11.68 -1.84
C GLY A 53 -13.30 11.69 -2.25
N SER A 54 -14.13 12.45 -1.55
CA SER A 54 -15.49 12.72 -1.99
C SER A 54 -15.51 13.83 -3.03
N LEU A 55 -16.25 13.64 -4.12
CA LEU A 55 -16.45 14.66 -5.14
C LEU A 55 -17.63 15.60 -4.81
N SER A 56 -18.55 15.17 -3.96
CA SER A 56 -19.83 15.87 -3.73
C SER A 56 -20.05 16.27 -2.28
N ASP A 57 -19.17 15.86 -1.38
CA ASP A 57 -19.22 16.24 0.03
C ASP A 57 -18.35 17.49 0.24
N PRO A 58 -18.96 18.67 0.49
CA PRO A 58 -18.22 19.92 0.67
C PRO A 58 -17.41 19.95 1.97
N ASP A 59 -17.78 19.13 2.97
CA ASP A 59 -17.13 19.09 4.27
C ASP A 59 -15.99 18.06 4.30
N ASN A 60 -16.08 17.02 3.46
CA ASN A 60 -15.10 15.92 3.38
C ASN A 60 -14.41 15.82 2.01
N TYR A 61 -13.95 16.95 1.47
CA TYR A 61 -13.22 17.01 0.19
C TYR A 61 -11.74 16.58 0.30
N ILE A 62 -11.19 16.49 1.52
CA ILE A 62 -9.79 16.11 1.73
C ILE A 62 -9.62 14.60 1.46
N PRO A 63 -8.71 14.18 0.56
CA PRO A 63 -8.45 12.76 0.35
C PRO A 63 -7.98 12.08 1.64
N ILE A 64 -8.61 10.95 1.97
CA ILE A 64 -8.27 10.13 3.13
C ILE A 64 -7.45 8.94 2.65
N PRO A 65 -6.17 8.81 3.07
CA PRO A 65 -5.39 7.61 2.80
C PRO A 65 -6.00 6.41 3.50
N VAL A 66 -6.21 5.33 2.75
CA VAL A 66 -6.80 4.07 3.24
C VAL A 66 -5.87 2.88 3.08
N LEU A 67 -4.84 3.02 2.24
CA LEU A 67 -3.76 2.06 2.08
C LEU A 67 -2.43 2.79 1.97
N LEU A 68 -1.42 2.25 2.64
CA LEU A 68 -0.03 2.66 2.55
C LEU A 68 0.83 1.40 2.45
N SER A 69 1.56 1.27 1.35
CA SER A 69 2.46 0.14 1.10
C SER A 69 3.84 0.65 0.71
N SER A 70 4.85 0.42 1.54
CA SER A 70 6.23 0.80 1.24
C SER A 70 6.79 -0.02 0.09
N SER A 71 7.52 0.62 -0.83
CA SER A 71 8.12 0.00 -2.01
C SER A 71 9.62 0.25 -2.04
N CYS A 72 10.39 -0.70 -2.61
CA CYS A 72 11.82 -0.52 -2.86
C CYS A 72 12.11 -0.01 -4.27
N LYS A 73 11.08 0.45 -4.98
CA LYS A 73 11.03 0.76 -6.42
C LYS A 73 11.10 -0.47 -7.33
N ALA A 74 10.82 -1.65 -6.79
CA ALA A 74 10.68 -2.86 -7.59
C ALA A 74 9.22 -3.09 -8.02
N GLU A 75 8.26 -2.38 -7.40
CA GLU A 75 6.86 -2.42 -7.82
C GLU A 75 6.71 -2.05 -9.29
N ASP A 76 6.08 -2.95 -10.06
CA ASP A 76 5.79 -2.76 -11.47
C ASP A 76 4.32 -2.38 -11.72
N ALA A 77 4.04 -2.08 -12.99
CA ALA A 77 2.72 -1.67 -13.41
C ALA A 77 1.65 -2.75 -13.15
N ASN A 78 1.99 -4.04 -13.25
CA ASN A 78 1.03 -5.13 -13.02
C ASN A 78 0.69 -5.26 -11.53
N GLN A 79 1.66 -5.07 -10.65
CA GLN A 79 1.46 -5.07 -9.21
C GLN A 79 0.58 -3.90 -8.77
N LEU A 80 0.80 -2.69 -9.31
CA LEU A 80 -0.11 -1.57 -9.08
C LEU A 80 -1.54 -1.87 -9.56
N ALA A 81 -1.68 -2.46 -10.76
CA ALA A 81 -2.98 -2.92 -11.28
C ALA A 81 -3.68 -3.87 -10.32
N HIS A 82 -2.92 -4.81 -9.76
CA HIS A 82 -3.44 -5.79 -8.82
C HIS A 82 -4.00 -5.09 -7.57
N TRP A 83 -3.25 -4.14 -7.00
CA TRP A 83 -3.71 -3.34 -5.87
C TRP A 83 -4.97 -2.55 -6.18
N LEU A 84 -5.02 -1.86 -7.33
CA LEU A 84 -6.18 -1.08 -7.75
C LEU A 84 -7.41 -1.96 -7.94
N ASN A 85 -7.27 -3.10 -8.61
CA ASN A 85 -8.37 -4.05 -8.82
C ASN A 85 -8.88 -4.64 -7.51
N LEU A 86 -7.97 -5.04 -6.62
CA LEU A 86 -8.33 -5.53 -5.29
C LEU A 86 -9.08 -4.46 -4.50
N PHE A 87 -8.56 -3.23 -4.51
CA PHE A 87 -9.16 -2.09 -3.84
C PHE A 87 -10.59 -1.81 -4.34
N LEU A 88 -10.79 -1.71 -5.65
CA LEU A 88 -12.11 -1.47 -6.27
C LEU A 88 -13.08 -2.63 -5.98
N LYS A 89 -12.59 -3.88 -6.00
CA LYS A 89 -13.40 -5.05 -5.63
C LYS A 89 -13.86 -4.98 -4.18
N VAL A 90 -12.97 -4.64 -3.26
CA VAL A 90 -13.30 -4.45 -1.84
C VAL A 90 -14.27 -3.29 -1.68
N TRP A 91 -14.02 -2.14 -2.31
CA TRP A 91 -14.93 -0.98 -2.29
C TRP A 91 -16.36 -1.36 -2.73
N ARG A 92 -16.50 -2.11 -3.82
CA ARG A 92 -17.80 -2.53 -4.37
C ARG A 92 -18.58 -3.46 -3.43
N SER A 93 -17.89 -4.30 -2.66
CA SER A 93 -18.51 -5.37 -1.84
C SER A 93 -18.57 -5.08 -0.33
N HIS A 94 -17.72 -4.19 0.18
CA HIS A 94 -17.61 -3.90 1.60
C HIS A 94 -18.80 -3.06 2.10
N PRO A 95 -19.35 -3.33 3.30
CA PRO A 95 -20.48 -2.56 3.85
C PRO A 95 -20.22 -1.06 3.97
N ASN A 96 -18.98 -0.68 4.27
CA ASN A 96 -18.52 0.71 4.37
C ASN A 96 -17.88 1.23 3.07
N GLY A 97 -18.09 0.56 1.94
CA GLY A 97 -17.60 1.01 0.64
C GLY A 97 -18.72 1.70 -0.14
N LYS A 98 -19.02 1.16 -1.32
CA LYS A 98 -20.03 1.68 -2.25
C LYS A 98 -21.40 1.93 -1.62
N LYS A 99 -21.82 1.07 -0.68
CA LYS A 99 -23.13 1.18 -0.03
C LYS A 99 -23.29 2.46 0.80
N LEU A 100 -22.21 2.92 1.43
CA LEU A 100 -22.22 4.09 2.30
C LEU A 100 -21.76 5.37 1.58
N HIS A 101 -20.76 5.26 0.71
CA HIS A 101 -20.10 6.41 0.09
C HIS A 101 -20.36 6.57 -1.41
N GLY A 102 -21.14 5.67 -2.02
CA GLY A 102 -21.46 5.73 -3.44
C GLY A 102 -20.41 5.08 -4.36
N PRO A 103 -20.66 5.08 -5.68
CA PRO A 103 -19.77 4.47 -6.65
C PRO A 103 -18.46 5.26 -6.82
N THR A 104 -17.39 4.58 -7.20
CA THR A 104 -16.18 5.24 -7.69
C THR A 104 -16.45 5.81 -9.08
N THR A 105 -16.22 7.11 -9.27
CA THR A 105 -16.41 7.79 -10.57
C THR A 105 -15.10 8.15 -11.24
N VAL A 106 -14.06 8.43 -10.45
CA VAL A 106 -12.75 8.86 -10.94
C VAL A 106 -11.68 8.02 -10.26
N LEU A 107 -10.73 7.55 -11.06
CA LEU A 107 -9.47 6.98 -10.61
C LEU A 107 -8.34 7.82 -11.22
N ALA A 108 -7.40 8.25 -10.39
CA ALA A 108 -6.27 9.07 -10.80
C ALA A 108 -4.99 8.59 -10.12
N SER A 109 -3.86 8.75 -10.81
CA SER A 109 -2.51 8.52 -10.27
C SER A 109 -1.68 9.80 -10.34
N ASP A 110 -0.55 9.81 -9.65
CA ASP A 110 0.42 10.92 -9.65
C ASP A 110 1.23 11.03 -10.96
N GLY A 111 1.06 10.07 -11.88
CA GLY A 111 1.71 10.07 -13.18
C GLY A 111 3.14 9.52 -13.18
N GLU A 112 3.54 8.75 -12.16
CA GLU A 112 4.84 8.07 -12.16
C GLU A 112 5.05 7.26 -13.44
N SER A 113 6.23 7.45 -14.02
CA SER A 113 6.62 6.99 -15.35
C SER A 113 6.54 5.48 -15.52
N THR A 114 6.89 4.72 -14.47
CA THR A 114 6.82 3.26 -14.41
C THR A 114 5.40 2.74 -14.66
N PHE A 115 4.38 3.52 -14.30
CA PHE A 115 2.98 3.11 -14.34
C PHE A 115 2.20 3.66 -15.54
N ARG A 116 2.81 4.47 -16.41
CA ARG A 116 2.09 5.11 -17.54
C ARG A 116 1.56 4.12 -18.58
N LEU A 117 2.11 2.92 -18.67
CA LEU A 117 1.61 1.87 -19.58
C LEU A 117 0.37 1.14 -19.02
N GLN A 118 0.05 1.32 -17.73
CA GLN A 118 -1.24 0.91 -17.17
C GLN A 118 -2.32 1.87 -17.66
N ASN A 119 -2.81 1.61 -18.87
CA ASN A 119 -3.98 2.32 -19.34
C ASN A 119 -5.16 2.00 -18.42
N CYS A 120 -5.65 3.04 -17.74
CA CYS A 120 -6.91 3.02 -17.02
C CYS A 120 -8.05 2.93 -18.04
N TYR A 121 -8.31 1.74 -18.60
CA TYR A 121 -9.51 1.45 -19.36
C TYR A 121 -10.38 0.50 -18.52
N GLU A 122 -11.44 1.04 -17.92
CA GLU A 122 -12.74 0.36 -17.82
C GLU A 122 -13.71 1.13 -18.73
#